data_AF-A0A258QVK7-F1
#
_entry.id   AF-A0A258QVK7-F1
#
_cell.length_a   1.000
_cell.length_b   1.000
_cell.length_c   1.000
_cell.angle_alpha   90.00
_cell.angle_beta   90.00
_cell.angle_gamma   90.00
#
_symmetry.space_group_name_H-M   'P 1'
#
loop_
_entity.id
_entity.type
_entity.pdbx_description
1 polymer ?
#
loop_
_entity_poly.entity_id
_entity_poly.type
_entity_poly.pdbx_seq_one_letter_code
_entity_poly.pdbx_strand_id
1 'polypeptide(L)'
;MRTPFIIRLLSAMSRTGWIALAAFAALTLIVMPALHLWVPESSPFHVSTYVITLSGKILCYAIVALAMDLIWGYAGILSLGHGLFFALGGYVFGMYLMRQIGTDGSYQSLLPDFM
;
A
#
# COMPACT_ATOMS: atom_id res chain seq x y z
N MET A 1 19.87 -24.06 -12.04
CA MET A 1 19.55 -23.77 -10.62
C MET A 1 18.72 -22.48 -10.58
N ARG A 2 17.54 -22.48 -9.95
CA ARG A 2 16.74 -21.25 -9.81
C ARG A 2 17.43 -20.37 -8.76
N THR A 3 17.90 -19.20 -9.16
CA THR A 3 18.46 -18.24 -8.20
C THR A 3 17.38 -17.84 -7.19
N PRO A 4 17.69 -17.78 -5.89
CA PRO A 4 16.71 -17.40 -4.88
C PRO A 4 16.23 -15.96 -5.11
N PHE A 5 14.95 -15.70 -4.81
CA PHE A 5 14.30 -14.41 -5.03
C PHE A 5 15.07 -13.23 -4.43
N ILE A 6 15.62 -13.41 -3.23
CA ILE A 6 16.39 -12.38 -2.51
C ILE A 6 17.59 -11.92 -3.34
N ILE A 7 18.34 -12.84 -3.95
CA ILE A 7 19.53 -12.48 -4.75
C ILE A 7 19.11 -11.68 -5.98
N ARG A 8 18.00 -12.05 -6.62
CA ARG A 8 17.47 -11.35 -7.80
C ARG A 8 16.92 -9.97 -7.46
N LEU A 9 16.29 -9.81 -6.30
CA LEU A 9 15.83 -8.51 -5.81
C LEU A 9 17.03 -7.61 -5.47
N LEU A 10 18.03 -8.14 -4.77
CA LEU A 10 19.22 -7.39 -4.39
C LEU A 10 20.04 -6.93 -5.61
N SER A 11 20.12 -7.77 -6.64
CA SER A 11 20.82 -7.46 -7.88
C SER A 11 20.01 -6.61 -8.87
N ALA A 12 18.69 -6.48 -8.69
CA ALA A 12 17.84 -5.66 -9.55
C ALA A 12 18.10 -4.17 -9.38
N MET A 13 18.55 -3.73 -8.21
CA MET A 13 18.80 -2.32 -7.93
C MET A 13 20.25 -1.96 -8.25
N SER A 14 20.45 -0.87 -8.99
CA SER A 14 21.78 -0.36 -9.34
C SER A 14 22.55 0.07 -8.10
N ARG A 15 23.89 0.14 -8.20
CA ARG A 15 24.74 0.64 -7.11
C ARG A 15 24.29 2.02 -6.61
N THR A 16 23.87 2.89 -7.53
CA THR A 16 23.33 4.22 -7.21
C THR A 16 22.02 4.14 -6.43
N GLY A 17 21.12 3.21 -6.79
CA GLY A 17 19.88 2.98 -6.06
C GLY A 17 20.13 2.52 -4.62
N TRP A 18 21.09 1.61 -4.41
CA TRP A 18 21.50 1.18 -3.08
C TRP A 18 22.09 2.31 -2.24
N ILE A 19 22.92 3.15 -2.85
CA ILE A 19 23.49 4.33 -2.19
C ILE A 19 22.39 5.32 -1.82
N ALA A 20 21.45 5.60 -2.72
CA ALA A 20 20.33 6.51 -2.46
C ALA A 20 19.44 6.01 -1.30
N LEU A 21 19.11 4.72 -1.28
CA LEU A 21 18.34 4.11 -0.20
C LEU A 21 19.07 4.18 1.14
N ALA A 22 20.37 3.84 1.16
CA ALA A 22 21.19 3.92 2.37
C ALA A 22 21.33 5.36 2.88
N ALA A 23 21.52 6.33 1.98
CA ALA A 23 21.58 7.75 2.33
C ALA A 23 20.24 8.25 2.90
N PHE A 24 19.12 7.87 2.30
CA PHE A 24 17.79 8.22 2.80
C PHE A 24 17.52 7.60 4.18
N ALA A 25 17.89 6.32 4.37
CA ALA A 25 17.76 5.65 5.67
C ALA A 25 18.65 6.32 6.75
N ALA A 26 19.89 6.64 6.42
CA ALA A 26 20.78 7.35 7.34
C ALA A 26 20.26 8.75 7.69
N LEU A 27 19.74 9.49 6.71
CA LEU A 27 19.17 10.82 6.93
C LEU A 27 17.98 10.77 7.91
N THR A 28 17.07 9.83 7.70
CA THR A 28 15.82 9.73 8.48
C THR A 28 16.02 9.07 9.84
N LEU A 29 16.81 7.99 9.92
CA LEU A 29 16.98 7.21 11.15
C LEU A 29 18.11 7.71 12.06
N ILE A 30 19.09 8.43 11.51
CA ILE A 30 20.29 8.85 12.27
C ILE A 30 20.37 10.37 12.31
N VAL A 31 20.38 11.04 11.15
CA VAL A 31 20.63 12.49 11.10
C VAL A 31 19.50 13.27 11.76
N MET A 32 18.23 12.93 11.51
CA MET A 32 17.11 13.63 12.15
C MET A 32 17.11 13.54 13.68
N PRO A 33 17.22 12.34 14.30
CA PRO A 33 17.35 12.24 15.75
C PRO A 33 18.60 12.93 16.31
N ALA A 34 19.73 12.84 15.60
CA ALA A 34 20.96 13.50 16.00
C ALA A 34 20.82 15.03 16.01
N LEU A 35 20.18 15.61 15.00
CA LEU A 35 19.89 17.04 14.94
C LEU A 35 18.95 17.47 16.06
N HIS A 36 17.95 16.66 16.42
CA HIS A 36 17.08 16.97 17.54
C HIS A 36 17.81 16.95 18.89
N LEU A 37 18.75 16.01 19.09
CA LEU A 37 19.46 15.84 20.37
C LEU A 37 20.65 16.79 20.55
N TRP A 38 21.39 17.08 19.49
CA TRP A 38 22.66 17.82 19.56
C TRP A 38 22.54 19.29 19.19
N VAL A 39 21.45 19.70 18.53
CA VAL A 39 21.26 21.09 18.11
C VAL A 39 20.33 21.82 19.09
N PRO A 40 20.75 22.98 19.65
CA PRO A 40 19.90 23.81 20.49
C PRO A 40 18.64 24.29 19.76
N GLU A 41 17.52 24.41 20.47
CA GLU A 41 16.22 24.83 19.92
C GLU A 41 16.24 26.19 19.19
N SER A 42 17.20 27.05 19.54
CA SER A 42 17.37 28.38 18.93
C SER A 42 18.04 28.36 17.56
N SER A 43 18.59 27.21 17.14
CA SER A 43 19.27 27.07 15.85
C SER A 43 18.28 26.71 14.73
N PRO A 44 18.45 27.26 13.51
CA PRO A 44 17.65 26.89 12.34
C PRO A 44 17.72 25.40 11.96
N PHE A 45 18.75 24.69 12.44
CA PHE A 45 18.96 23.26 12.16
C PHE A 45 18.31 22.35 13.21
N HIS A 46 17.63 22.90 14.22
CA HIS A 46 16.93 22.08 15.21
C HIS A 46 15.72 21.39 14.57
N VAL A 47 15.71 20.06 14.63
CA VAL A 47 14.57 19.26 14.18
C VAL A 47 13.61 19.12 15.35
N SER A 48 12.38 19.58 15.21
CA SER A 48 11.38 19.46 16.28
C SER A 48 10.84 18.03 16.41
N THR A 49 10.34 17.69 17.59
CA THR A 49 9.69 16.40 17.86
C THR A 49 8.49 16.15 16.93
N TYR A 50 7.80 17.20 16.48
CA TYR A 50 6.72 17.09 15.50
C TYR A 50 7.20 16.52 14.17
N VAL A 51 8.35 17.00 13.66
CA VAL A 51 8.89 16.53 12.39
C VAL A 51 9.34 15.07 12.49
N ILE A 52 9.94 14.67 13.62
CA ILE A 52 10.33 13.27 13.88
C ILE A 52 9.10 12.37 13.94
N THR A 53 8.08 12.75 14.70
CA THR A 53 6.87 11.91 14.84
C THR A 53 6.08 11.82 13.53
N LEU A 54 5.96 12.92 12.77
CA LEU A 54 5.31 12.93 11.47
C LEU A 54 6.08 12.10 10.44
N SER A 55 7.40 12.25 10.36
CA SER A 55 8.24 11.48 9.44
C SER A 55 8.18 9.98 9.74
N GLY A 56 8.21 9.57 11.02
CA GLY A 56 8.00 8.19 11.42
C GLY A 56 6.64 7.64 10.97
N LYS A 57 5.56 8.41 11.15
CA LYS A 57 4.21 8.04 10.68
C LYS A 57 4.16 7.88 9.15
N ILE A 58 4.77 8.80 8.41
CA ILE A 58 4.84 8.72 6.94
C ILE A 58 5.64 7.47 6.52
N LEU A 59 6.74 7.16 7.19
CA LEU A 59 7.56 5.98 6.91
C LEU A 59 6.79 4.68 7.12
N CYS A 60 6.00 4.60 8.20
CA CYS A 60 5.11 3.47 8.45
C CYS A 60 4.09 3.28 7.31
N TYR A 61 3.45 4.37 6.85
CA TYR A 61 2.52 4.28 5.72
C TYR A 61 3.22 3.96 4.39
N ALA A 62 4.45 4.43 4.18
CA ALA A 62 5.24 4.11 2.99
C ALA A 62 5.55 2.61 2.93
N ILE A 63 5.89 1.96 4.06
CA ILE A 63 6.10 0.51 4.12
C ILE A 63 4.81 -0.23 3.76
N VAL A 64 3.66 0.20 4.29
CA VAL A 64 2.35 -0.39 3.93
C VAL A 64 2.07 -0.24 2.44
N ALA A 65 2.34 0.93 1.85
CA ALA A 65 2.18 1.16 0.42
C ALA A 65 3.11 0.25 -0.41
N LEU A 66 4.38 0.10 -0.03
CA LEU A 66 5.33 -0.81 -0.70
C LEU A 66 4.90 -2.28 -0.59
N ALA A 67 4.38 -2.71 0.56
CA ALA A 67 3.88 -4.06 0.73
C ALA A 67 2.69 -4.34 -0.21
N MET A 68 1.79 -3.37 -0.36
CA MET A 68 0.64 -3.47 -1.27
C MET A 68 1.08 -3.51 -2.74
N ASP A 69 2.08 -2.70 -3.11
CA ASP A 69 2.69 -2.72 -4.44
C ASP A 69 3.34 -4.09 -4.76
N LEU A 70 4.03 -4.69 -3.79
CA LEU A 70 4.63 -6.02 -3.96
C LEU A 70 3.58 -7.14 -4.09
N ILE A 71 2.51 -7.11 -3.29
CA ILE A 71 1.44 -8.12 -3.35
C ILE A 71 0.78 -8.10 -4.74
N TRP A 72 0.43 -6.92 -5.24
CA TRP A 72 -0.23 -6.81 -6.52
C TRP A 72 0.75 -6.95 -7.69
N GLY A 73 1.82 -6.16 -7.69
CA GLY A 73 2.76 -6.04 -8.81
C GLY A 73 3.68 -7.24 -8.96
N TYR A 74 4.19 -7.79 -7.85
CA TYR A 74 5.11 -8.94 -7.90
C TYR A 74 4.41 -10.29 -7.73
N ALA A 75 3.55 -10.43 -6.71
CA ALA A 75 2.86 -11.70 -6.47
C ALA A 75 1.65 -11.93 -7.39
N GLY A 76 1.09 -10.87 -7.99
CA GLY A 76 -0.10 -10.97 -8.84
C GLY A 76 -1.37 -11.32 -8.06
N ILE A 77 -1.36 -11.14 -6.73
CA ILE A 77 -2.49 -11.46 -5.86
C ILE A 77 -3.29 -10.19 -5.61
N LEU A 78 -4.61 -10.27 -5.73
CA LEU A 78 -5.49 -9.17 -5.36
C LEU A 78 -5.39 -8.92 -3.86
N SER A 79 -5.16 -7.67 -3.46
CA SER A 79 -5.22 -7.33 -2.05
C SER A 79 -6.66 -7.42 -1.52
N LEU A 80 -6.82 -7.62 -0.21
CA LEU A 80 -8.13 -7.70 0.44
C LEU A 80 -9.06 -6.54 0.05
N GLY A 81 -8.54 -5.31 -0.01
CA GLY A 81 -9.32 -4.13 -0.39
C GLY A 81 -9.90 -4.26 -1.80
N HIS A 82 -9.09 -4.67 -2.77
CA HIS A 82 -9.57 -4.86 -4.14
C HIS A 82 -10.54 -6.05 -4.25
N GLY A 83 -10.26 -7.15 -3.55
CA GLY A 83 -11.16 -8.30 -3.50
C GLY A 83 -12.53 -7.94 -2.91
N LEU A 84 -12.57 -7.12 -1.86
CA LEU A 84 -13.80 -6.63 -1.24
C LEU A 84 -14.63 -5.79 -2.21
N PHE A 85 -14.01 -4.79 -2.86
CA PHE A 85 -14.73 -3.95 -3.82
C PHE A 85 -15.15 -4.71 -5.08
N PHE A 86 -14.33 -5.66 -5.54
CA PHE A 86 -14.69 -6.53 -6.65
C PHE A 86 -15.89 -7.42 -6.28
N ALA A 87 -15.90 -8.02 -5.09
CA ALA A 87 -17.01 -8.83 -4.60
C ALA A 87 -18.30 -7.99 -4.45
N LEU A 88 -18.21 -6.80 -3.87
CA LEU A 88 -19.36 -5.90 -3.74
C LEU A 88 -19.90 -5.47 -5.11
N GLY A 89 -19.03 -5.07 -6.04
CA GLY A 89 -19.43 -4.72 -7.40
C GLY A 89 -20.08 -5.88 -8.15
N GLY A 90 -19.49 -7.08 -8.05
CA GLY A 90 -20.04 -8.30 -8.64
C GLY A 90 -21.40 -8.68 -8.06
N TYR A 91 -21.58 -8.53 -6.74
CA TYR A 91 -22.88 -8.75 -6.09
C TYR A 91 -23.93 -7.76 -6.59
N VAL A 92 -23.64 -6.45 -6.57
CA VAL A 92 -24.58 -5.42 -7.05
C VAL A 92 -24.93 -5.65 -8.52
N PHE A 93 -23.96 -5.99 -9.36
CA PHE A 93 -24.20 -6.27 -10.77
C PHE A 93 -25.04 -7.55 -10.97
N GLY A 94 -24.76 -8.62 -10.22
CA GLY A 94 -25.58 -9.84 -10.25
C GLY A 94 -27.02 -9.58 -9.83
N MET A 95 -27.21 -8.79 -8.76
CA MET A 95 -28.53 -8.38 -8.29
C MET A 95 -29.27 -7.50 -9.30
N TYR A 96 -28.55 -6.62 -9.99
CA TYR A 96 -29.10 -5.81 -11.07
C TYR A 96 -29.57 -6.67 -12.24
N LEU A 97 -28.77 -7.65 -12.67
CA LEU A 97 -29.16 -8.59 -13.73
C LEU A 97 -30.38 -9.42 -13.32
N MET A 98 -30.42 -9.92 -12.08
CA MET A 98 -31.60 -10.64 -11.57
C MET A 98 -32.86 -9.77 -11.57
N ARG A 99 -32.72 -8.47 -11.29
CA ARG A 99 -33.83 -7.51 -11.40
C ARG A 99 -34.23 -7.23 -12.85
N GLN A 100 -33.30 -7.25 -13.80
CA GLN A 100 -33.61 -7.02 -15.22
C GLN A 100 -34.46 -8.12 -15.85
N ILE A 101 -34.42 -9.35 -15.31
CA ILE A 101 -35.28 -10.45 -15.76
C ILE A 101 -36.77 -10.09 -15.59
N GLY A 102 -37.12 -9.40 -14.51
CA GLY A 102 -38.48 -8.89 -14.27
C GLY A 102 -39.55 -9.98 -14.40
N THR A 103 -40.59 -9.69 -15.18
CA THR A 103 -41.72 -10.62 -15.37
C THR A 103 -41.35 -11.86 -16.16
N ASP A 104 -40.18 -11.93 -16.81
CA ASP A 104 -39.73 -13.14 -17.49
C ASP A 104 -39.15 -14.19 -16.52
N GLY A 105 -39.11 -13.86 -15.22
CA GLY A 105 -38.68 -14.74 -14.14
C GLY A 105 -39.74 -15.76 -13.72
N SER A 106 -39.32 -16.77 -12.97
CA SER A 106 -40.16 -17.83 -12.42
C SER A 106 -41.34 -17.28 -11.61
N TYR A 107 -41.14 -16.18 -10.86
CA TYR A 107 -42.21 -15.58 -10.06
C TYR A 107 -43.01 -14.51 -10.79
N GLN A 108 -42.68 -14.20 -12.06
CA GLN A 108 -43.38 -13.24 -12.92
C GLN A 108 -43.60 -11.88 -12.24
N SER A 109 -42.65 -11.45 -11.40
CA SER A 109 -42.76 -10.25 -10.56
C SER A 109 -41.63 -9.26 -10.83
N LEU A 110 -41.79 -8.00 -10.42
CA LEU A 110 -40.73 -6.98 -10.55
C LEU A 110 -39.60 -7.12 -9.52
N LEU A 111 -39.73 -8.09 -8.60
CA LEU A 111 -38.73 -8.39 -7.60
C LEU A 111 -37.75 -9.45 -8.16
N PRO A 112 -36.50 -9.48 -7.68
CA PRO A 112 -35.54 -10.47 -8.11
C PRO A 112 -35.95 -11.91 -7.75
N ASP A 113 -35.70 -12.84 -8.65
CA ASP A 113 -36.21 -14.23 -8.66
C ASP A 113 -35.61 -15.21 -7.62
N PHE A 114 -34.89 -14.70 -6.63
CA PHE A 114 -34.31 -15.48 -5.52
C PHE A 114 -34.96 -15.15 -4.15
N MET A 115 -35.95 -14.24 -4.14
CA MET A 115 -36.80 -13.88 -3.02
C MET A 115 -38.16 -14.55 -3.14
#